data_AF-A0A3A0DHS1-F1
#
_entry.id   AF-A0A3A0DHS1-F1
#
_cell.length_a   1.000
_cell.length_b   1.000
_cell.length_c   1.000
_cell.angle_alpha   90.00
_cell.angle_beta   90.00
_cell.angle_gamma   90.00
#
_symmetry.space_group_name_H-M   'P 1'
#
loop_
_entity.id
_entity.type
_entity.pdbx_description
1 polymer ?
#
loop_
_entity_poly.entity_id
_entity_poly.type
_entity_poly.pdbx_seq_one_letter_code
_entity_poly.pdbx_strand_id
1 'polypeptide(L)'
;MMPTTITEQVAATSVRFVDDILFVSLSDGREISLPLGRVEWLAWLAKASHQQRSKWSIEPGGFAIYWEELDDGIEVRHLLEQQSLA
;
A
#
# COMPACT_ATOMS: atom_id res chain seq x y z
N MET A 1 2.37 32.10 17.79
CA MET A 1 2.56 31.40 16.51
C MET A 1 3.05 30.01 16.87
N MET A 2 2.19 28.99 16.78
CA MET A 2 2.60 27.61 17.10
C MET A 2 3.38 27.07 15.90
N PRO A 3 4.54 26.42 16.07
CA PRO A 3 5.20 25.77 14.96
C PRO A 3 4.30 24.64 14.49
N THR A 4 3.78 24.74 13.26
CA THR A 4 3.19 23.61 12.57
C THR A 4 4.36 22.70 12.21
N THR A 5 4.65 21.72 13.06
CA THR A 5 5.47 20.58 12.65
C THR A 5 4.70 19.91 11.52
N ILE A 6 5.07 20.23 10.27
CA ILE A 6 4.66 19.45 9.12
C ILE A 6 5.47 18.15 9.27
N THR A 7 4.90 17.19 9.99
CA THR A 7 5.43 15.83 9.92
C THR A 7 5.23 15.40 8.48
N GLU A 8 6.31 15.19 7.72
CA GLU A 8 6.21 14.63 6.38
C GLU A 8 5.50 13.28 6.50
N GLN A 9 4.26 13.22 6.00
CA GLN A 9 3.51 12.00 5.98
C GLN A 9 4.07 11.12 4.87
N VAL A 10 4.54 9.93 5.24
CA VAL A 10 5.02 8.95 4.27
C VAL A 10 3.85 8.50 3.42
N ALA A 11 4.00 8.63 2.10
CA ALA A 11 2.97 8.41 1.10
C ALA A 11 3.34 7.25 0.17
N ALA A 12 2.35 6.54 -0.37
CA ALA A 12 2.57 5.57 -1.44
C ALA A 12 2.91 6.29 -2.74
N THR A 13 3.88 5.77 -3.49
CA THR A 13 4.31 6.33 -4.77
C THR A 13 4.16 5.36 -5.93
N SER A 14 4.21 4.06 -5.68
CA SER A 14 3.93 3.04 -6.68
C SER A 14 3.62 1.68 -6.07
N VAL A 15 2.95 0.84 -6.86
CA VAL A 15 2.70 -0.56 -6.56
C VAL A 15 3.15 -1.44 -7.72
N ARG A 16 3.80 -2.56 -7.39
CA ARG A 16 4.06 -3.64 -8.35
C ARG A 16 3.87 -5.00 -7.71
N PHE A 17 3.67 -5.99 -8.57
CA PHE A 17 3.58 -7.39 -8.17
C PHE A 17 4.68 -8.19 -8.86
N VAL A 18 5.34 -9.06 -8.10
CA VAL A 18 6.25 -10.09 -8.64
C VAL A 18 5.84 -11.40 -7.99
N ASP A 19 5.46 -12.37 -8.81
CA ASP A 19 4.81 -13.61 -8.37
C ASP A 19 3.63 -13.31 -7.43
N ASP A 20 3.67 -13.78 -6.19
CA ASP A 20 2.64 -13.55 -5.17
C ASP A 20 3.06 -12.51 -4.11
N ILE A 21 4.02 -11.65 -4.45
CA ILE A 21 4.51 -10.59 -3.57
C ILE A 21 4.05 -9.23 -4.10
N LEU A 22 3.38 -8.48 -3.24
CA LEU A 22 3.05 -7.07 -3.42
C LEU A 22 4.24 -6.22 -2.93
N PHE A 23 4.70 -5.29 -3.77
CA PHE A 23 5.67 -4.28 -3.41
C PHE A 23 5.04 -2.91 -3.46
N VAL A 24 5.19 -2.13 -2.39
CA VAL A 24 4.72 -0.75 -2.27
C VAL A 24 5.93 0.15 -2.05
N SER A 25 6.17 1.07 -2.98
CA SER A 25 7.20 2.10 -2.82
C SER A 25 6.62 3.28 -2.05
N LEU A 26 7.40 3.83 -1.13
CA LEU A 26 7.03 4.95 -0.28
C LEU A 26 7.82 6.22 -0.63
N SER A 27 7.28 7.38 -0.29
CA SER A 27 7.85 8.69 -0.61
C SER A 27 9.17 8.98 0.10
N ASP A 28 9.47 8.25 1.17
CA ASP A 28 10.72 8.35 1.93
C ASP A 28 11.81 7.39 1.44
N GLY A 29 11.59 6.74 0.29
CA GLY A 29 12.54 5.82 -0.34
C GLY A 29 12.52 4.40 0.20
N ARG A 30 11.66 4.09 1.19
CA ARG A 30 11.42 2.70 1.61
C ARG A 30 10.57 1.95 0.59
N GLU A 31 10.71 0.64 0.62
CA GLU A 31 9.84 -0.29 -0.09
C GLU A 31 9.32 -1.35 0.88
N ILE A 32 8.02 -1.62 0.83
CA ILE A 32 7.36 -2.63 1.64
C ILE A 32 7.00 -3.82 0.76
N SER A 33 7.46 -5.00 1.12
CA SER A 33 7.13 -6.26 0.44
C SER A 33 6.19 -7.12 1.29
N LEU A 34 5.04 -7.51 0.72
CA LEU A 34 4.00 -8.29 1.39
C LEU A 34 3.67 -9.55 0.59
N PRO A 35 3.85 -10.76 1.14
CA PRO A 35 3.37 -11.99 0.50
C PRO A 35 1.84 -12.09 0.61
N LEU A 36 1.13 -11.93 -0.51
CA LEU A 36 -0.34 -11.84 -0.54
C LEU A 36 -1.01 -13.06 0.11
N GLY A 37 -0.55 -14.27 -0.19
CA GLY A 37 -1.10 -15.50 0.40
C GLY A 37 -0.81 -15.73 1.89
N ARG A 38 0.02 -14.90 2.54
CA ARG A 38 0.36 -15.05 3.98
C ARG A 38 -0.17 -13.92 4.85
N VAL A 39 -0.70 -12.85 4.25
CA VAL A 39 -1.23 -11.69 4.95
C VAL A 39 -2.75 -11.75 4.87
N GLU A 40 -3.39 -12.12 5.98
CA GLU A 40 -4.84 -12.45 5.99
C GLU A 40 -5.73 -11.32 5.48
N TRP A 41 -5.43 -10.07 5.83
CA TRP A 41 -6.21 -8.90 5.40
C TRP A 41 -5.99 -8.54 3.91
N LEU A 42 -5.05 -9.20 3.22
CA LEU A 42 -4.85 -9.12 1.77
C LEU A 42 -5.50 -10.28 1.01
N ALA A 43 -6.32 -11.11 1.66
CA ALA A 43 -6.96 -12.25 1.01
C ALA A 43 -7.82 -11.88 -0.21
N TRP A 44 -8.42 -10.69 -0.22
CA TRP A 44 -9.17 -10.18 -1.37
C TRP A 44 -8.27 -9.91 -2.57
N LEU A 45 -7.11 -9.28 -2.34
CA LEU A 45 -6.12 -8.98 -3.37
C LEU A 45 -5.39 -10.25 -3.83
N ALA A 46 -5.17 -11.21 -2.93
CA ALA A 46 -4.66 -12.53 -3.27
C ALA A 46 -5.59 -13.31 -4.21
N LYS A 47 -6.92 -13.10 -4.12
CA LYS A 47 -7.90 -13.74 -5.02
C LYS A 47 -8.11 -12.98 -6.34
N ALA A 48 -7.67 -11.72 -6.42
CA ALA A 48 -7.81 -10.91 -7.62
C ALA A 48 -6.97 -11.47 -8.79
N SER A 49 -7.52 -11.36 -10.00
CA SER A 49 -6.79 -11.68 -11.23
C SER A 49 -5.61 -10.73 -11.46
N HIS A 50 -4.64 -11.13 -12.28
CA HIS A 50 -3.54 -10.23 -12.67
C HIS A 50 -4.04 -8.91 -13.28
N GLN A 51 -5.12 -8.96 -14.06
CA GLN A 51 -5.72 -7.77 -14.66
C GLN A 51 -6.28 -6.83 -13.58
N GLN A 52 -7.04 -7.35 -12.61
CA GLN A 52 -7.56 -6.55 -11.50
C GLN A 52 -6.41 -5.97 -10.68
N ARG A 53 -5.41 -6.78 -10.30
CA ARG A 53 -4.23 -6.32 -9.55
C ARG A 53 -3.47 -5.20 -10.27
N SER A 54 -3.45 -5.20 -11.60
CA SER A 54 -2.76 -4.15 -12.39
C SER A 54 -3.50 -2.82 -12.46
N LYS A 55 -4.78 -2.77 -12.07
CA LYS A 55 -5.64 -1.58 -12.16
C LYS A 55 -5.80 -0.92 -10.78
N TRP A 56 -4.73 -0.27 -10.34
CA TRP A 56 -4.73 0.51 -9.11
C TRP A 56 -4.57 2.00 -9.39
N SER A 57 -5.01 2.81 -8.44
CA SER A 57 -4.74 4.24 -8.33
C SER A 57 -4.17 4.55 -6.95
N ILE A 58 -3.52 5.71 -6.83
CA ILE A 58 -3.09 6.25 -5.53
C ILE A 58 -4.07 7.37 -5.18
N GLU A 59 -4.63 7.30 -3.98
CA GLU A 59 -5.53 8.34 -3.47
C GLU A 59 -4.80 9.68 -3.33
N PRO A 60 -5.50 10.82 -3.45
CA PRO A 60 -4.90 12.14 -3.28
C PRO A 60 -4.12 12.27 -1.97
N GLY A 61 -2.86 12.72 -2.04
CA GLY A 61 -1.96 12.78 -0.89
C GLY A 61 -1.26 11.46 -0.55
N GLY A 62 -1.53 10.39 -1.30
CA GLY A 62 -0.83 9.12 -1.22
C GLY A 62 -1.03 8.34 0.07
N PHE A 63 -2.13 8.60 0.79
CA PHE A 63 -2.43 7.90 2.05
C PHE A 63 -2.96 6.48 1.83
N ALA A 64 -3.41 6.14 0.62
CA ALA A 64 -3.92 4.81 0.26
C ALA A 64 -3.69 4.48 -1.22
N ILE A 65 -3.72 3.18 -1.51
CA ILE A 65 -3.79 2.61 -2.86
C ILE A 65 -5.17 1.99 -3.01
N TYR A 66 -5.85 2.26 -4.13
CA TYR A 66 -7.21 1.80 -4.37
C TYR A 66 -7.32 0.95 -5.65
N TRP A 67 -8.15 -0.09 -5.61
CA TRP A 67 -8.49 -0.93 -6.75
C TRP A 67 -9.98 -0.81 -7.05
N GLU A 68 -10.34 0.01 -8.04
CA GLU A 68 -11.74 0.31 -8.38
C GLU A 68 -12.57 -0.94 -8.70
N GLU A 69 -12.02 -1.90 -9.45
CA GLU A 69 -12.74 -3.15 -9.80
C GLU A 69 -12.95 -4.09 -8.61
N LEU A 70 -12.22 -3.88 -7.52
CA LEU A 70 -12.30 -4.70 -6.31
C LEU A 70 -13.09 -4.01 -5.19
N ASP A 71 -13.39 -2.72 -5.35
CA ASP A 71 -14.04 -1.86 -4.34
C ASP A 71 -13.31 -1.90 -2.99
N ASP A 72 -11.98 -1.99 -3.03
CA ASP A 72 -11.12 -2.17 -1.85
C ASP A 72 -9.74 -1.52 -2.05
N GLY A 73 -9.02 -1.31 -0.95
CA GLY A 73 -7.77 -0.58 -0.94
C GLY A 73 -6.86 -0.87 0.25
N ILE A 74 -5.66 -0.31 0.20
CA ILE A 74 -4.63 -0.46 1.21
C ILE A 74 -4.20 0.92 1.69
N GLU A 75 -4.43 1.20 2.97
CA GLU A 75 -3.95 2.42 3.59
C GLU A 75 -2.46 2.31 3.98
N VAL A 76 -1.69 3.36 3.71
CA VAL A 76 -0.26 3.42 4.02
C VAL A 76 0.03 3.29 5.51
N ARG A 77 -0.87 3.80 6.38
CA ARG A 77 -0.71 3.64 7.83
C ARG A 77 -0.66 2.18 8.27
N HIS A 78 -1.50 1.31 7.70
CA HIS A 78 -1.51 -0.11 8.03
C HIS A 78 -0.22 -0.79 7.56
N LEU A 79 0.32 -0.36 6.42
CA LEU A 79 1.62 -0.86 5.95
C LEU A 79 2.77 -0.48 6.90
N LEU A 80 2.74 0.74 7.44
CA LEU A 80 3.76 1.22 8.38
C LEU A 80 3.66 0.56 9.75
N GLU A 81 2.46 0.26 10.23
CA GLU A 81 2.21 -0.47 11.49
C GLU A 81 2.76 -1.90 11.45
N GLN A 82 2.85 -2.53 10.28
CA GLN A 82 3.48 -3.85 10.15
C GLN A 82 5.01 -3.81 10.33
N GLN A 83 5.66 -2.67 10.10
CA GLN A 83 7.11 -2.53 10.29
C GLN A 83 7.51 -2.34 11.75
N SER A 84 6.62 -1.81 12.60
CA SER A 84 6.93 -1.57 14.01
C SER A 84 6.84 -2.83 14.88
N LEU A 85 6.43 -3.97 14.30
CA LEU A 85 6.33 -5.26 14.98
C LEU A 85 7.58 -6.15 14.81
N ALA A 86 8.64 -5.65 14.17
CA ALA A 86 9.91 -6.36 13.94
C ALA A 86 11.04 -5.86 14.86
#